data_AF-A0AAD5ZLR3-F1
#
_entry.id   AF-A0AAD5ZLR3-F1
#
_cell.length_a   1.000
_cell.length_b   1.000
_cell.length_c   1.000
_cell.angle_alpha   90.00
_cell.angle_beta   90.00
_cell.angle_gamma   90.00
#
_symmetry.space_group_name_H-M   'P 1'
#
loop_
_entity.id
_entity.type
_entity.pdbx_description
1 polymer ?
#
loop_
_entity_poly.entity_id
_entity_poly.type
_entity_poly.pdbx_seq_one_letter_code
_entity_poly.pdbx_strand_id
1 'polypeptide(L)'
;MFPERETVFHHLSRYLFHSTNSVWGMITRYYISYMAKADEKMGIQIRTFSWMPISIENFANQILACSWQENLLPNINQNMTQVGTNRGKTKAVLVTSLNSEYCEKMKSMYYEHTTSTGEIISFSQPSHEETQHTEKQTHNQKALAEMFLLSYCDVLVTSGWSTFGYVAQGIASLKPWILLSPKDQKAPDPPCRRAMSMEPCFHTPPSYDCKANKNVDFGSILRHVKHCEDVGHGIKLCD
;
A
#
# COMPACT_ATOMS: atom_id res chain seq x y z
N MET A 1 -7.17 18.79 -20.13
CA MET A 1 -6.51 19.21 -18.87
C MET A 1 -5.34 18.31 -18.53
N PHE A 2 -5.45 16.99 -18.73
CA PHE A 2 -4.41 16.01 -18.40
C PHE A 2 -3.96 15.28 -19.67
N PRO A 3 -2.80 15.64 -20.27
CA PRO A 3 -2.24 14.93 -21.42
C PRO A 3 -1.91 13.47 -21.10
N GLU A 4 -1.31 13.24 -19.92
CA GLU A 4 -1.19 11.93 -19.27
C GLU A 4 -2.47 11.69 -18.48
N ARG A 5 -3.28 10.70 -18.87
CA ARG A 5 -4.62 10.51 -18.30
C ARG A 5 -4.58 9.87 -16.93
N GLU A 6 -3.49 9.20 -16.60
CA GLU A 6 -3.29 8.56 -15.29
C GLU A 6 -2.69 9.49 -14.21
N THR A 7 -2.74 10.82 -14.39
CA THR A 7 -2.15 11.80 -13.46
C THR A 7 -3.17 12.75 -12.80
N VAL A 8 -4.47 12.50 -12.97
CA VAL A 8 -5.54 13.37 -12.49
C VAL A 8 -5.47 13.56 -10.98
N PHE A 9 -5.53 12.47 -10.22
CA PHE A 9 -5.48 12.54 -8.77
C PHE A 9 -4.10 12.99 -8.29
N HIS A 10 -3.02 12.58 -8.95
CA HIS A 10 -1.67 13.01 -8.60
C HIS A 10 -1.52 14.54 -8.60
N HIS A 11 -1.91 15.20 -9.69
CA HIS A 11 -1.79 16.65 -9.79
C HIS A 11 -2.78 17.38 -8.87
N LEU A 12 -4.04 16.96 -8.85
CA LEU A 12 -5.07 17.63 -8.04
C LEU A 12 -4.82 17.47 -6.53
N SER A 13 -4.42 16.28 -6.08
CA SER A 13 -4.17 16.03 -4.65
C SER A 13 -3.02 16.88 -4.13
N ARG A 14 -1.92 17.00 -4.89
CA ARG A 14 -0.77 17.82 -4.51
C ARG A 14 -1.03 19.32 -4.53
N TYR A 15 -2.01 19.76 -5.31
CA TYR A 15 -2.47 21.15 -5.34
C TYR A 15 -3.44 21.48 -4.19
N LEU A 16 -4.32 20.54 -3.84
CA LEU A 16 -5.39 20.78 -2.87
C LEU A 16 -4.99 20.43 -1.43
N PHE A 17 -4.23 19.36 -1.24
CA PHE A 17 -3.98 18.79 0.08
C PHE A 17 -2.59 19.16 0.60
N HIS A 18 -2.57 20.16 1.46
CA HIS A 18 -1.41 20.52 2.27
C HIS A 18 -1.70 20.26 3.74
N SER A 19 -0.85 19.46 4.38
CA SER A 19 -0.99 19.14 5.80
C SER A 19 -0.82 20.39 6.66
N THR A 20 -1.62 20.53 7.72
CA THR A 20 -1.38 21.57 8.74
C THR A 20 -0.07 21.32 9.49
N ASN A 21 0.46 22.36 10.16
CA ASN A 21 1.72 22.24 10.93
C ASN A 21 1.71 21.11 11.96
N SER A 22 0.56 20.81 12.58
CA SER A 22 0.43 19.71 13.54
C SER A 22 0.71 18.36 12.87
N VAL A 23 0.04 18.09 11.75
CA VAL A 23 0.20 16.86 10.97
C VAL A 23 1.59 16.80 10.35
N TRP A 24 2.08 17.91 9.81
CA TRP A 24 3.44 18.02 9.27
C TRP A 24 4.51 17.71 10.32
N GLY A 25 4.31 18.14 11.56
CA GLY A 25 5.18 17.79 12.67
C GLY A 25 5.19 16.29 12.96
N MET A 26 4.04 15.60 12.86
CA MET A 26 3.98 14.14 13.01
C MET A 26 4.77 13.43 11.91
N ILE A 27 4.54 13.84 10.65
CA ILE A 27 5.21 13.32 9.46
C ILE A 27 6.74 13.47 9.59
N THR A 28 7.21 14.70 9.81
CA THR A 28 8.65 15.00 9.80
C THR A 28 9.40 14.31 10.93
N ARG A 29 8.85 14.30 12.16
CA ARG A 29 9.47 13.60 13.30
C ARG A 29 9.60 12.10 13.03
N TYR A 30 8.56 11.48 12.47
CA TYR A 30 8.60 10.05 12.16
C TYR A 30 9.60 9.74 11.04
N TYR A 31 9.51 10.47 9.93
CA TYR A 31 10.38 10.28 8.78
C TYR A 31 11.87 10.41 9.16
N ILE A 32 12.23 11.47 9.88
CA ILE A 32 13.62 11.72 10.31
C ILE A 32 14.13 10.60 11.24
N SER A 33 13.26 10.10 12.14
CA SER A 33 13.68 9.14 13.17
C SER A 33 13.80 7.72 12.63
N TYR A 34 12.93 7.30 11.71
CA TYR A 34 12.80 5.90 11.33
C TYR A 34 13.13 5.60 9.86
N MET A 35 13.02 6.58 8.96
CA MET A 35 13.07 6.33 7.50
C MET A 35 14.25 7.02 6.81
N ALA A 36 14.64 8.22 7.25
CA ALA A 36 15.54 9.10 6.51
C ALA A 36 16.94 8.54 6.25
N LYS A 37 17.42 7.63 7.11
CA LYS A 37 18.77 7.03 7.01
C LYS A 37 18.83 5.78 6.13
N ALA A 38 17.68 5.23 5.74
CA ALA A 38 17.65 4.01 4.95
C ALA A 38 17.94 4.30 3.48
N ASP A 39 18.72 3.42 2.85
CA ASP A 39 19.04 3.49 1.42
C ASP A 39 17.77 3.34 0.57
N GLU A 40 16.82 2.52 1.02
CA GLU A 40 15.52 2.29 0.38
C GLU A 40 14.39 2.31 1.42
N LYS A 41 13.22 2.80 1.03
CA LYS A 41 12.01 2.89 1.85
C LYS A 41 10.87 2.14 1.17
N MET A 42 10.30 1.17 1.88
CA MET A 42 9.15 0.41 1.42
C MET A 42 7.94 0.72 2.31
N GLY A 43 6.80 1.03 1.70
CA GLY A 43 5.53 1.18 2.40
C GLY A 43 4.68 -0.08 2.26
N ILE A 44 4.07 -0.54 3.35
CA ILE A 44 3.08 -1.62 3.36
C ILE A 44 1.82 -1.09 4.04
N GLN A 45 0.81 -0.84 3.22
CA GLN A 45 -0.50 -0.40 3.66
C GLN A 45 -1.43 -1.59 3.81
N ILE A 46 -1.80 -1.88 5.07
CA ILE A 46 -2.61 -3.05 5.44
C ILE A 46 -4.01 -2.59 5.86
N ARG A 47 -5.03 -3.07 5.13
CA ARG A 47 -6.44 -2.91 5.50
C ARG A 47 -7.14 -4.24 5.34
N THR A 48 -7.74 -4.71 6.43
CA THR A 48 -8.69 -5.84 6.41
C THR A 48 -10.12 -5.33 6.38
N PHE A 49 -11.06 -6.11 5.86
CA PHE A 49 -12.48 -5.74 5.80
C PHE A 49 -13.31 -6.86 6.42
N SER A 50 -14.31 -6.51 7.24
CA SER A 50 -15.16 -7.51 7.93
C SER A 50 -15.91 -8.43 6.97
N TRP A 51 -16.25 -7.94 5.77
CA TRP A 51 -16.91 -8.69 4.71
C TRP A 51 -15.94 -9.49 3.82
N MET A 52 -14.62 -9.37 4.02
CA MET A 52 -13.57 -10.21 3.43
C MET A 52 -12.63 -10.73 4.54
N PRO A 53 -13.11 -11.65 5.39
CA PRO A 53 -12.31 -12.14 6.49
C PRO A 53 -11.09 -12.92 6.00
N ILE A 54 -9.95 -12.71 6.66
CA ILE A 54 -8.71 -13.47 6.52
C ILE A 54 -8.01 -13.44 7.89
N SER A 55 -7.38 -14.55 8.28
CA SER A 55 -6.59 -14.57 9.51
C SER A 55 -5.36 -13.68 9.38
N ILE A 56 -4.88 -13.16 10.52
CA ILE A 56 -3.66 -12.33 10.56
C ILE A 56 -2.48 -13.11 9.98
N GLU A 57 -2.38 -14.41 10.30
CA GLU A 57 -1.35 -15.30 9.77
C GLU A 57 -1.42 -15.42 8.25
N ASN A 58 -2.59 -15.74 7.69
CA ASN A 58 -2.74 -15.90 6.23
C ASN A 58 -2.44 -14.60 5.49
N PHE A 59 -2.87 -13.46 6.04
CA PHE A 59 -2.64 -12.18 5.38
C PHE A 59 -1.19 -11.71 5.51
N ALA A 60 -0.54 -11.94 6.66
CA ALA A 60 0.90 -11.72 6.82
C ALA A 60 1.71 -12.58 5.83
N ASN A 61 1.33 -13.85 5.67
CA ASN A 61 1.94 -14.75 4.68
C ASN A 61 1.73 -14.24 3.25
N GLN A 62 0.55 -13.71 2.92
CA GLN A 62 0.30 -13.09 1.61
C GLN A 62 1.21 -11.88 1.36
N ILE A 63 1.38 -11.01 2.37
CA ILE A 63 2.25 -9.83 2.28
C ILE A 63 3.70 -10.25 2.02
N LEU A 64 4.20 -11.24 2.77
CA LEU A 64 5.56 -11.76 2.59
C LEU A 64 5.73 -12.46 1.24
N ALA A 65 4.77 -13.28 0.83
CA ALA A 65 4.79 -13.93 -0.48
C ALA A 65 4.84 -12.91 -1.62
N CYS A 66 4.01 -11.86 -1.57
CA CYS A 66 4.08 -10.75 -2.52
C CYS A 66 5.46 -10.07 -2.50
N SER A 67 5.96 -9.77 -1.30
CA SER A 67 7.22 -9.05 -1.14
C SER A 67 8.43 -9.84 -1.65
N TRP A 68 8.44 -11.16 -1.45
CA TRP A 68 9.51 -12.05 -1.94
C TRP A 68 9.39 -12.31 -3.44
N GLN A 69 8.19 -12.63 -3.93
CA GLN A 69 7.95 -12.91 -5.35
C GLN A 69 8.35 -11.73 -6.23
N GLU A 70 8.05 -10.51 -5.79
CA GLU A 70 8.29 -9.28 -6.54
C GLU A 70 9.61 -8.59 -6.16
N ASN A 71 10.49 -9.28 -5.43
CA ASN A 71 11.81 -8.81 -5.00
C ASN A 71 11.79 -7.46 -4.24
N LEU A 72 10.72 -7.19 -3.49
CA LEU A 72 10.58 -6.00 -2.64
C LEU A 72 11.30 -6.18 -1.31
N LEU A 73 11.30 -7.40 -0.78
CA LEU A 73 12.05 -7.80 0.39
C LEU A 73 12.87 -9.06 0.09
N PRO A 74 14.04 -9.23 0.71
CA PRO A 74 14.84 -10.42 0.53
C PRO A 74 14.21 -11.63 1.22
N ASN A 75 14.39 -12.81 0.64
CA ASN A 75 14.07 -14.06 1.33
C ASN A 75 14.92 -14.20 2.59
N ILE A 76 14.39 -14.92 3.59
CA ILE A 76 15.10 -15.25 4.82
C ILE A 76 15.75 -16.63 4.73
N ASN A 77 16.92 -16.80 5.33
CA ASN A 77 17.60 -18.08 5.45
C ASN A 77 17.22 -18.76 6.76
N GLN A 78 16.46 -19.85 6.69
CA GLN A 78 16.07 -20.64 7.87
C GLN A 78 17.24 -21.45 8.46
N ASN A 79 18.24 -21.78 7.64
CA ASN A 79 19.44 -22.49 8.08
C ASN A 79 20.57 -21.49 8.35
N MET A 80 20.69 -21.03 9.60
CA MET A 80 21.76 -20.13 10.05
C MET A 80 23.14 -20.76 9.82
N THR A 81 23.88 -20.34 8.79
CA THR A 81 25.32 -20.65 8.70
C THR A 81 26.18 -19.60 8.00
N GLN A 82 25.64 -18.58 7.34
CA GLN A 82 26.48 -17.59 6.65
C GLN A 82 26.02 -16.16 6.92
N VAL A 83 26.80 -15.47 7.75
CA VAL A 83 26.77 -14.02 7.87
C VAL A 83 27.49 -13.47 6.65
N GLY A 84 26.75 -12.91 5.69
CA GLY A 84 27.34 -12.18 4.58
C GLY A 84 28.18 -11.03 5.12
N THR A 85 29.49 -11.03 4.82
CA THR A 85 30.48 -10.06 5.30
C THR A 85 30.43 -8.71 4.58
N ASN A 86 29.54 -8.56 3.60
CA ASN A 86 29.34 -7.32 2.88
C ASN A 86 28.22 -6.49 3.52
N ARG A 87 28.49 -5.21 3.73
CA ARG A 87 27.53 -4.22 4.25
C ARG A 87 26.40 -4.06 3.22
N GLY A 88 25.35 -4.88 3.34
CA GLY A 88 24.17 -4.79 2.49
C GLY A 88 23.45 -3.46 2.67
N LYS A 89 22.65 -3.09 1.67
CA LYS A 89 21.80 -1.90 1.73
C LYS A 89 20.85 -1.99 2.92
N THR A 90 20.52 -0.83 3.48
CA THR A 90 19.53 -0.68 4.54
C THR A 90 18.17 -0.36 3.94
N LYS A 91 17.13 -1.10 4.34
CA LYS A 91 15.76 -0.88 3.88
C LYS A 91 14.84 -0.62 5.08
N ALA A 92 14.19 0.54 5.09
CA ALA A 92 13.16 0.86 6.09
C ALA A 92 11.79 0.48 5.55
N VAL A 93 11.11 -0.42 6.26
CA VAL A 93 9.75 -0.86 5.97
C VAL A 93 8.78 -0.14 6.91
N LEU A 94 7.96 0.73 6.35
CA LEU A 94 6.87 1.41 7.01
C LEU A 94 5.59 0.58 6.87
N VAL A 95 5.06 0.10 7.99
CA VAL A 95 3.79 -0.65 8.03
C VAL A 95 2.70 0.24 8.62
N THR A 96 1.59 0.39 7.91
CA THR A 96 0.40 1.10 8.42
C THR A 96 -0.76 0.13 8.50
N SER A 97 -1.32 -0.04 9.69
CA SER A 97 -2.38 -1.00 9.99
C SER A 97 -3.10 -0.56 11.27
N LEU A 98 -4.39 -0.87 11.39
CA LEU A 98 -5.09 -0.75 12.67
C LEU A 98 -4.54 -1.73 13.71
N ASN A 99 -4.07 -2.91 13.28
CA ASN A 99 -3.54 -3.97 14.14
C ASN A 99 -2.00 -4.01 14.06
N SER A 100 -1.32 -3.95 15.21
CA SER A 100 0.15 -3.99 15.33
C SER A 100 0.79 -5.35 14.99
N GLU A 101 0.02 -6.43 15.10
CA GLU A 101 0.52 -7.80 15.01
C GLU A 101 1.18 -8.10 13.65
N TYR A 102 0.74 -7.43 12.57
CA TYR A 102 1.39 -7.56 11.26
C TYR A 102 2.84 -7.05 11.28
N CYS A 103 3.07 -5.85 11.81
CA CYS A 103 4.41 -5.27 11.89
C CYS A 103 5.27 -6.08 12.86
N GLU A 104 4.72 -6.51 14.00
CA GLU A 104 5.43 -7.30 14.99
C GLU A 104 5.88 -8.65 14.43
N LYS A 105 4.99 -9.39 13.75
CA LYS A 105 5.33 -10.68 13.11
C LYS A 105 6.44 -10.53 12.08
N MET A 106 6.32 -9.58 11.15
CA MET A 106 7.34 -9.37 10.12
C MET A 106 8.66 -8.92 10.75
N LYS A 107 8.61 -8.02 11.75
CA LYS A 107 9.80 -7.59 12.47
C LYS A 107 10.52 -8.75 13.17
N SER A 108 9.79 -9.60 13.88
CA SER A 108 10.37 -10.78 14.55
C SER A 108 10.99 -11.74 13.54
N MET A 109 10.33 -11.98 12.41
CA MET A 109 10.85 -12.86 11.36
C MET A 109 12.21 -12.41 10.82
N TYR A 110 12.38 -11.13 10.49
CA TYR A 110 13.65 -10.56 10.00
C TYR A 110 14.67 -10.31 11.11
N TYR A 111 14.27 -10.33 12.37
CA TYR A 111 15.16 -10.26 13.52
C TYR A 111 15.79 -11.63 13.84
N GLU A 112 14.99 -12.69 13.74
CA GLU A 112 15.41 -14.07 14.06
C GLU A 112 16.20 -14.74 12.93
N HIS A 113 16.04 -14.28 11.68
CA HIS A 113 16.65 -14.91 10.51
C HIS A 113 17.51 -13.93 9.70
N THR A 114 18.61 -14.45 9.14
CA THR A 114 19.45 -13.67 8.22
C THR A 114 18.79 -13.53 6.86
N THR A 115 18.98 -12.38 6.20
CA THR A 115 18.52 -12.17 4.82
C THR A 115 19.43 -12.88 3.84
N SER A 116 18.85 -13.45 2.78
CA SER A 116 19.57 -14.10 1.68
C SER A 116 20.48 -13.15 0.90
N THR A 117 20.22 -11.84 0.94
CA THR A 117 20.98 -10.80 0.22
C THR A 117 21.98 -10.06 1.11
N GLY A 118 21.94 -10.25 2.43
CA GLY A 118 22.71 -9.45 3.39
C GLY A 118 22.16 -8.04 3.64
N GLU A 119 21.01 -7.67 3.05
CA GLU A 119 20.31 -6.41 3.35
C GLU A 119 19.85 -6.35 4.80
N ILE A 120 19.91 -5.16 5.39
CA ILE A 120 19.45 -4.89 6.75
C ILE A 120 18.05 -4.29 6.66
N ILE A 121 17.05 -5.01 7.16
CA ILE A 121 15.64 -4.61 7.08
C ILE A 121 15.17 -4.12 8.46
N SER A 122 14.64 -2.91 8.52
CA SER A 122 14.01 -2.36 9.73
C SER A 122 12.51 -2.18 9.51
N PHE A 123 11.70 -2.71 10.42
CA PHE A 123 10.25 -2.54 10.40
C PHE A 123 9.82 -1.49 11.43
N SER A 124 8.89 -0.63 11.02
CA SER A 124 8.36 0.43 11.85
C SER A 124 6.88 0.66 11.54
N GLN A 125 6.07 0.89 12.58
CA GLN A 125 4.65 1.21 12.48
C GLN A 125 4.35 2.48 13.29
N PRO A 126 3.75 3.54 12.71
CA PRO A 126 3.53 4.81 13.42
C PRO A 126 2.46 4.72 14.49
N SER A 127 1.34 4.06 14.21
CA SER A 127 0.24 3.86 15.15
C SER A 127 -0.43 2.49 14.97
N HIS A 128 -1.17 2.07 15.99
CA HIS A 128 -1.99 0.86 16.01
C HIS A 128 -3.32 1.21 16.67
N GLU A 129 -4.16 1.97 15.97
CA GLU A 129 -5.38 2.55 16.56
C GLU A 129 -6.50 1.53 16.83
N GLU A 130 -6.31 0.24 16.46
CA GLU A 130 -7.22 -0.91 16.59
C GLU A 130 -8.55 -0.76 15.84
N THR A 131 -9.24 0.35 16.07
CA THR A 131 -10.53 0.71 15.50
C THR A 131 -10.49 2.07 14.81
N GLN A 132 -11.27 2.20 13.73
CA GLN A 132 -11.39 3.45 12.99
C GLN A 132 -12.31 4.43 13.73
N HIS A 133 -11.82 5.63 14.01
CA HIS A 133 -12.52 6.69 14.76
C HIS A 133 -12.58 8.00 13.96
N THR A 134 -13.37 8.01 12.88
CA THR A 134 -13.48 9.17 11.97
C THR A 134 -14.03 10.44 12.66
N GLU A 135 -14.75 10.28 13.76
CA GLU A 135 -15.25 11.36 14.60
C GLU A 135 -14.16 12.07 15.41
N LYS A 136 -12.98 11.46 15.59
CA LYS A 136 -11.89 12.01 16.40
C LYS A 136 -10.87 12.72 15.51
N GLN A 137 -10.73 14.03 15.69
CA GLN A 137 -9.78 14.85 14.93
C GLN A 137 -8.34 14.32 15.03
N THR A 138 -7.91 13.92 16.23
CA THR A 138 -6.55 13.39 16.47
C THR A 138 -6.31 12.08 15.73
N HIS A 139 -7.31 11.20 15.66
CA HIS A 139 -7.24 9.96 14.88
C HIS A 139 -7.08 10.25 13.38
N ASN A 140 -7.88 11.17 12.84
CA ASN A 140 -7.78 11.59 11.45
C ASN A 140 -6.44 12.26 11.11
N GLN A 141 -5.87 13.02 12.05
CA GLN A 141 -4.53 13.62 11.88
C GLN A 141 -3.44 12.56 11.77
N LYS A 142 -3.49 11.50 12.59
CA LYS A 142 -2.56 10.36 12.50
C LYS A 142 -2.75 9.60 11.18
N ALA A 143 -4.00 9.30 10.81
CA ALA A 143 -4.31 8.64 9.54
C ALA A 143 -3.77 9.44 8.33
N LEU A 144 -3.95 10.76 8.33
CA LEU A 144 -3.40 11.63 7.29
C LEU A 144 -1.86 11.62 7.30
N ALA A 145 -1.24 11.70 8.48
CA ALA A 145 0.22 11.62 8.60
C ALA A 145 0.76 10.30 8.04
N GLU A 146 0.09 9.18 8.30
CA GLU A 146 0.44 7.86 7.77
C GLU A 146 0.29 7.78 6.24
N MET A 147 -0.78 8.33 5.66
CA MET A 147 -0.92 8.42 4.19
C MET A 147 0.24 9.19 3.56
N PHE A 148 0.65 10.31 4.16
CA PHE A 148 1.81 11.08 3.70
C PHE A 148 3.13 10.31 3.90
N LEU A 149 3.32 9.62 5.03
CA LEU A 149 4.52 8.81 5.27
C LEU A 149 4.68 7.69 4.23
N LEU A 150 3.58 6.99 3.89
CA LEU A 150 3.58 6.01 2.79
C LEU A 150 3.94 6.65 1.45
N SER A 151 3.51 7.90 1.22
CA SER A 151 3.82 8.63 -0.02
C SER A 151 5.29 9.03 -0.16
N TYR A 152 6.08 8.92 0.92
CA TYR A 152 7.53 9.14 0.92
C TYR A 152 8.35 7.86 0.79
N CYS A 153 7.71 6.71 0.56
CA CYS A 153 8.38 5.45 0.26
C CYS A 153 8.75 5.38 -1.23
N ASP A 154 9.81 4.63 -1.54
CA ASP A 154 10.28 4.40 -2.92
C ASP A 154 9.40 3.35 -3.63
N VAL A 155 8.86 2.39 -2.87
CA VAL A 155 7.91 1.38 -3.34
C VAL A 155 6.77 1.19 -2.34
N LEU A 156 5.59 0.84 -2.84
CA LEU A 156 4.38 0.72 -2.05
C LEU A 156 3.66 -0.60 -2.33
N VAL A 157 3.27 -1.29 -1.26
CA VAL A 157 2.30 -2.39 -1.27
C VAL A 157 1.01 -1.87 -0.65
N THR A 158 -0.13 -2.05 -1.32
CA THR A 158 -1.44 -1.58 -0.85
C THR A 158 -2.43 -2.74 -0.72
N SER A 159 -3.40 -2.59 0.19
CA SER A 159 -4.50 -3.54 0.29
C SER A 159 -5.59 -3.19 -0.71
N GLY A 160 -6.05 -4.18 -1.50
CA GLY A 160 -7.18 -4.00 -2.40
C GLY A 160 -8.41 -3.40 -1.69
N TRP A 161 -9.19 -2.62 -2.40
CA TRP A 161 -10.34 -1.82 -1.89
C TRP A 161 -9.98 -0.67 -0.95
N SER A 162 -8.72 -0.53 -0.51
CA SER A 162 -8.36 0.50 0.45
C SER A 162 -8.15 1.87 -0.19
N THR A 163 -9.09 2.78 0.02
CA THR A 163 -8.94 4.19 -0.40
C THR A 163 -7.79 4.89 0.33
N PHE A 164 -7.41 4.43 1.52
CA PHE A 164 -6.21 4.89 2.24
C PHE A 164 -4.95 4.68 1.40
N GLY A 165 -4.81 3.50 0.78
CA GLY A 165 -3.72 3.19 -0.15
C GLY A 165 -3.78 4.04 -1.42
N TYR A 166 -4.98 4.26 -1.98
CA TYR A 166 -5.16 5.10 -3.17
C TYR A 166 -4.70 6.54 -2.96
N VAL A 167 -4.94 7.11 -1.78
CA VAL A 167 -4.46 8.45 -1.45
C VAL A 167 -2.93 8.48 -1.42
N ALA A 168 -2.31 7.55 -0.69
CA ALA A 168 -0.85 7.49 -0.56
C ALA A 168 -0.15 7.31 -1.91
N GLN A 169 -0.60 6.33 -2.72
CA GLN A 169 0.00 6.04 -4.03
C GLN A 169 -0.18 7.22 -5.01
N GLY A 170 -1.34 7.88 -4.96
CA GLY A 170 -1.69 8.96 -5.85
C GLY A 170 -0.88 10.23 -5.57
N ILE A 171 -0.70 10.60 -4.29
CA ILE A 171 0.17 11.71 -3.89
C ILE A 171 1.60 11.46 -4.38
N ALA A 172 2.09 10.22 -4.24
CA ALA A 172 3.47 9.84 -4.56
C ALA A 172 3.76 9.61 -6.05
N SER A 173 2.73 9.58 -6.90
CA SER A 173 2.87 9.11 -8.30
C SER A 173 3.38 7.67 -8.41
N LEU A 174 3.02 6.80 -7.46
CA LEU A 174 3.50 5.42 -7.40
C LEU A 174 2.46 4.46 -7.95
N LYS A 175 2.87 3.56 -8.85
CA LYS A 175 2.10 2.36 -9.20
C LYS A 175 2.38 1.29 -8.12
N PRO A 176 1.46 0.98 -7.20
CA PRO A 176 1.75 0.04 -6.11
C PRO A 176 1.70 -1.42 -6.57
N TRP A 177 2.12 -2.32 -5.67
CA TRP A 177 1.74 -3.73 -5.68
C TRP A 177 0.49 -3.92 -4.84
N ILE A 178 -0.59 -4.37 -5.44
CA ILE A 178 -1.90 -4.48 -4.79
C ILE A 178 -2.06 -5.91 -4.27
N LEU A 179 -2.17 -6.05 -2.94
CA LEU A 179 -2.57 -7.30 -2.29
C LEU A 179 -4.02 -7.59 -2.69
N LEU A 180 -4.20 -8.70 -3.40
CA LEU A 180 -5.51 -9.09 -3.89
C LEU A 180 -6.42 -9.49 -2.73
N SER A 181 -7.71 -9.17 -2.87
CA SER A 181 -8.73 -9.54 -1.90
C SER A 181 -8.77 -11.05 -1.67
N PRO A 182 -8.80 -11.51 -0.41
CA PRO A 182 -8.85 -12.92 -0.10
C PRO A 182 -10.12 -13.57 -0.65
N LYS A 183 -10.00 -14.81 -1.12
CA LYS A 183 -11.13 -15.67 -1.49
C LYS A 183 -11.18 -16.85 -0.54
N ASP A 184 -12.36 -17.14 -0.02
CA ASP A 184 -12.58 -18.26 0.93
C ASP A 184 -11.60 -18.23 2.12
N GLN A 185 -11.33 -17.04 2.66
CA GLN A 185 -10.40 -16.78 3.77
C GLN A 185 -8.94 -17.17 3.51
N LYS A 186 -8.56 -17.34 2.24
CA LYS A 186 -7.21 -17.68 1.80
C LYS A 186 -6.61 -16.57 0.95
N ALA A 187 -5.29 -16.45 1.08
CA ALA A 187 -4.47 -15.62 0.21
C ALA A 187 -4.65 -16.06 -1.26
N PRO A 188 -4.94 -15.15 -2.20
CA PRO A 188 -5.00 -15.48 -3.62
C PRO A 188 -3.63 -15.88 -4.17
N ASP A 189 -3.63 -16.57 -5.31
CA ASP A 189 -2.45 -16.82 -6.15
C ASP A 189 -2.69 -16.19 -7.54
N PRO A 190 -1.90 -15.18 -7.96
CA PRO A 190 -0.76 -14.59 -7.25
C PRO A 190 -1.17 -13.76 -6.02
N PRO A 191 -0.28 -13.60 -5.01
CA PRO A 191 -0.58 -12.88 -3.76
C PRO A 191 -0.82 -11.38 -3.95
N CYS A 192 -0.21 -10.79 -4.98
CA CYS A 192 -0.41 -9.41 -5.36
C CYS A 192 -0.22 -9.22 -6.87
N ARG A 193 -0.59 -8.04 -7.38
CA ARG A 193 -0.36 -7.64 -8.77
C ARG A 193 0.09 -6.19 -8.84
N ARG A 194 0.92 -5.86 -9.82
CA ARG A 194 1.29 -4.47 -10.09
C ARG A 194 0.07 -3.71 -10.61
N ALA A 195 -0.17 -2.53 -10.06
CA ALA A 195 -1.22 -1.66 -10.56
C ALA A 195 -0.90 -1.19 -12.00
N MET A 196 -1.92 -1.14 -12.85
CA MET A 196 -1.85 -0.58 -14.21
C MET A 196 -1.49 0.92 -14.18
N SER A 197 -1.99 1.62 -13.17
CA SER A 197 -1.80 3.05 -12.98
C SER A 197 -1.82 3.41 -11.49
N MET A 198 -1.33 4.62 -11.18
CA MET A 198 -1.36 5.19 -9.83
C MET A 198 -2.74 5.77 -9.45
N GLU A 199 -3.68 5.83 -10.39
CA GLU A 199 -4.99 6.42 -10.14
C GLU A 199 -5.81 5.61 -9.11
N PRO A 200 -6.65 6.27 -8.30
CA PRO A 200 -7.64 5.60 -7.47
C PRO A 200 -8.65 4.79 -8.29
N CYS A 201 -9.23 3.77 -7.67
CA CYS A 201 -10.39 3.08 -8.23
C CYS A 201 -11.69 3.82 -7.90
N PHE A 202 -12.52 4.08 -8.89
CA PHE A 202 -13.91 4.45 -8.67
C PHE A 202 -14.73 3.15 -8.46
N HIS A 203 -15.08 2.86 -7.20
CA HIS A 203 -15.70 1.59 -6.82
C HIS A 203 -17.11 1.38 -7.39
N THR A 204 -17.92 2.42 -7.48
CA THR A 204 -19.34 2.31 -7.87
C THR A 204 -19.65 3.17 -9.11
N PRO A 205 -19.07 2.85 -10.27
CA PRO A 205 -19.33 3.62 -11.48
C PRO A 205 -20.74 3.36 -12.02
N PRO A 206 -21.36 4.35 -12.69
CA PRO A 206 -22.58 4.09 -13.43
C PRO A 206 -22.31 3.14 -14.60
N SER A 207 -23.28 2.30 -14.93
CA SER A 207 -23.22 1.33 -16.03
C SER A 207 -24.28 1.60 -17.11
N TYR A 208 -24.60 2.88 -17.37
CA TYR A 208 -25.70 3.29 -18.24
C TYR A 208 -25.24 4.24 -19.36
N ASP A 209 -25.56 3.89 -20.61
CA ASP A 209 -25.40 4.77 -21.76
C ASP A 209 -26.63 5.68 -21.87
N CYS A 210 -26.44 6.97 -21.55
CA CYS A 210 -27.49 7.98 -21.56
C CYS A 210 -28.10 8.24 -22.95
N LYS A 211 -27.39 7.95 -24.04
CA LYS A 211 -27.89 8.17 -25.41
C LYS A 211 -28.64 6.95 -25.92
N ALA A 212 -28.10 5.77 -25.68
CA ALA A 212 -28.71 4.52 -26.12
C ALA A 212 -29.78 3.98 -25.16
N ASN A 213 -29.95 4.63 -24.00
CA ASN A 213 -30.89 4.25 -22.93
C ASN A 213 -30.76 2.78 -22.49
N LYS A 214 -29.52 2.29 -22.39
CA LYS A 214 -29.23 0.88 -22.07
C LYS A 214 -28.02 0.72 -21.17
N ASN A 215 -27.92 -0.43 -20.51
CA ASN A 215 -26.76 -0.76 -19.71
C ASN A 215 -25.53 -1.01 -20.59
N VAL A 216 -24.38 -0.59 -20.10
CA VAL A 216 -23.10 -0.62 -20.79
C VAL A 216 -21.95 -0.81 -19.79
N ASP A 217 -20.94 -1.57 -20.19
CA ASP A 217 -19.70 -1.71 -19.44
C ASP A 217 -18.64 -0.72 -19.95
N PHE A 218 -18.50 0.40 -19.24
CA PHE A 218 -17.52 1.43 -19.61
C PHE A 218 -16.07 0.98 -19.42
N GLY A 219 -15.79 0.01 -18.54
CA GLY A 219 -14.45 -0.53 -18.34
C GLY A 219 -13.91 -1.30 -19.55
N SER A 220 -14.80 -1.70 -20.46
CA SER A 220 -14.47 -2.45 -21.67
C SER A 220 -14.48 -1.60 -22.97
N ILE A 221 -14.93 -0.35 -22.91
CA ILE A 221 -15.14 0.48 -24.12
C ILE A 221 -14.02 1.48 -24.35
N LEU A 222 -13.67 2.24 -23.32
CA LEU A 222 -12.66 3.27 -23.46
C LEU A 222 -11.27 2.66 -23.28
N ARG A 223 -10.29 3.18 -24.04
CA ARG A 223 -8.90 2.71 -23.91
C ARG A 223 -8.29 3.11 -22.57
N HIS A 224 -8.62 4.32 -22.10
CA HIS A 224 -8.07 4.95 -20.91
C HIS A 224 -8.95 4.81 -19.66
N VAL A 225 -9.99 3.99 -19.72
CA VAL A 225 -10.81 3.62 -18.57
C VAL A 225 -10.88 2.11 -18.56
N LYS A 226 -10.40 1.48 -17.49
CA LYS A 226 -10.36 0.03 -17.33
C LYS A 226 -10.92 -0.37 -15.99
N HIS A 227 -11.36 -1.62 -15.88
CA HIS A 227 -11.71 -2.17 -14.57
C HIS A 227 -10.50 -2.18 -13.64
N CYS A 228 -10.76 -1.93 -12.36
CA CYS A 228 -9.72 -1.96 -11.35
C CYS A 228 -9.21 -3.38 -11.10
N GLU A 229 -7.98 -3.47 -10.63
CA GLU A 229 -7.28 -4.73 -10.33
C GLU A 229 -7.82 -5.42 -9.08
N ASP A 230 -8.40 -4.63 -8.16
CA ASP A 230 -8.87 -5.04 -6.84
C ASP A 230 -10.40 -5.01 -6.68
N VAL A 231 -11.08 -4.08 -7.37
CA VAL A 231 -12.54 -3.98 -7.38
C VAL A 231 -13.04 -4.31 -8.78
N GLY A 232 -13.47 -5.56 -9.00
CA GLY A 232 -13.76 -6.07 -10.35
C GLY A 232 -14.88 -5.34 -11.13
N HIS A 233 -15.77 -4.63 -10.44
CA HIS A 233 -16.80 -3.78 -11.07
C HIS A 233 -16.44 -2.29 -11.04
N GLY A 234 -15.39 -1.91 -10.32
CA GLY A 234 -14.88 -0.55 -10.30
C GLY A 234 -14.17 -0.21 -11.60
N ILE A 235 -13.95 1.07 -11.85
CA ILE A 235 -13.17 1.56 -12.98
C ILE A 235 -12.10 2.55 -12.52
N LYS A 236 -10.99 2.63 -13.27
CA LYS A 236 -9.95 3.63 -13.05
C LYS A 236 -9.36 4.12 -14.37
N LEU A 237 -8.69 5.26 -14.29
CA LEU A 237 -7.95 5.82 -15.41
C LEU A 237 -6.62 5.10 -15.58
N CYS A 238 -6.25 4.85 -16.83
CA CYS A 238 -4.94 4.35 -17.25
C CYS A 238 -4.59 4.95 -18.61
N ASP A 239 -3.34 4.85 -19.03
CA ASP A 239 -2.93 5.21 -20.40
C ASP A 239 -2.65 3.96 -21.27
#